data_AF-A0A0A9X8I7-F1
#
_entry.id   AF-A0A0A9X8I7-F1
#
_cell.length_a   1.000
_cell.length_b   1.000
_cell.length_c   1.000
_cell.angle_alpha   90.00
_cell.angle_beta   90.00
_cell.angle_gamma   90.00
#
_symmetry.space_group_name_H-M   'P 1'
#
loop_
_entity.id
_entity.type
_entity.pdbx_description
1 polymer ?
#
loop_
_entity_poly.entity_id
_entity_poly.type
_entity_poly.pdbx_seq_one_letter_code
_entity_poly.pdbx_strand_id
1 'polypeptide(L)'
;GKLKPSLYLCLPSSVGDGPSMNGQVHFSSSHKESVTIRSTLCSTKLTQNSDLLALLQWKARPERIQDALTRALRLEGEELVKFLQDVLDALFSIFSTEDGNSTPHSGLVFHVLVSIFNLLNDSKFEHFKPVMDAYIKDHFAAALVYKGLLSSVQHCADWVEATEKQEPILKCFRSLESIFKFIVES
;
A
#
# COMPACT_ATOMS: atom_id res chain seq x y z
N GLY A 1 -42.90 -4.13 -12.77
CA GLY A 1 -41.86 -4.75 -13.60
C GLY A 1 -40.50 -4.42 -13.00
N LYS A 2 -39.54 -5.35 -13.02
CA LYS A 2 -38.18 -5.08 -12.53
C LYS A 2 -37.43 -4.21 -13.52
N LEU A 3 -36.85 -3.10 -13.06
CA LEU A 3 -35.91 -2.32 -13.86
C LEU A 3 -34.68 -3.18 -14.17
N LYS A 4 -34.24 -3.18 -15.43
CA LYS A 4 -32.95 -3.76 -15.82
C LYS A 4 -31.88 -2.67 -15.69
N PRO A 5 -30.81 -2.87 -14.89
CA PRO A 5 -29.76 -1.87 -14.69
C PRO A 5 -29.13 -1.37 -15.99
N SER A 6 -28.99 -2.24 -16.98
CA SER A 6 -28.44 -1.91 -18.30
C SER A 6 -29.22 -0.83 -19.05
N LEU A 7 -30.52 -0.64 -18.77
CA LEU A 7 -31.33 0.41 -19.41
C LEU A 7 -31.08 1.80 -18.82
N TYR A 8 -30.64 1.87 -17.57
CA TYR A 8 -30.32 3.13 -16.89
C TYR A 8 -28.85 3.53 -17.11
N LEU A 9 -27.93 2.58 -17.06
CA LEU A 9 -26.48 2.84 -17.15
C LEU A 9 -26.01 3.36 -18.51
N CYS A 10 -26.82 3.25 -19.57
CA CYS A 10 -26.53 3.80 -20.90
C CYS A 10 -27.05 5.23 -21.10
N LEU A 11 -27.71 5.81 -20.09
CA LEU A 11 -28.27 7.16 -20.15
C LEU A 11 -27.32 8.19 -19.53
N PRO A 12 -27.47 9.48 -19.89
CA PRO A 12 -26.71 10.57 -19.29
C PRO A 12 -26.96 10.63 -17.79
N SER A 13 -25.90 10.84 -17.01
CA SER A 13 -25.98 10.82 -15.53
C SER A 13 -26.29 12.20 -14.94
N SER A 14 -26.05 13.25 -15.71
CA SER A 14 -26.25 14.63 -15.29
C SER A 14 -26.88 15.48 -16.41
N VAL A 15 -27.45 16.63 -16.03
CA VAL A 15 -28.10 17.58 -16.95
C VAL A 15 -27.09 18.20 -17.94
N GLY A 16 -25.79 18.11 -17.66
CA GLY A 16 -24.72 18.61 -18.53
C GLY A 16 -24.12 17.56 -19.48
N ASP A 17 -24.47 16.28 -19.31
CA ASP A 17 -24.01 15.22 -20.22
C ASP A 17 -24.77 15.32 -21.56
N GLY A 18 -24.04 15.19 -22.68
CA GLY A 18 -24.62 15.23 -24.03
C GLY A 18 -25.67 14.14 -24.28
N PRO A 19 -26.48 14.27 -25.35
CA PRO A 19 -27.55 13.31 -25.64
C PRO A 19 -27.01 11.88 -25.87
N SER A 20 -27.74 10.88 -25.36
CA SER A 20 -27.37 9.46 -25.48
C SER A 20 -27.30 9.04 -26.95
N MET A 21 -26.23 8.34 -27.35
CA MET A 21 -26.01 7.91 -28.74
C MET A 21 -26.94 6.78 -29.20
N ASN A 22 -27.73 6.18 -28.31
CA ASN A 22 -28.66 5.10 -28.65
C ASN A 22 -30.11 5.61 -28.57
N GLY A 23 -30.76 5.74 -29.73
CA GLY A 23 -32.12 6.26 -29.92
C GLY A 23 -33.27 5.44 -29.33
N GLN A 24 -33.07 4.72 -28.22
CA GLN A 24 -34.13 4.09 -27.45
C GLN A 24 -34.43 4.90 -26.18
N VAL A 25 -35.46 5.74 -26.26
CA VAL A 25 -35.92 6.57 -25.14
C VAL A 25 -36.81 5.72 -24.22
N HIS A 26 -36.20 5.00 -23.27
CA HIS A 26 -36.93 4.27 -22.23
C HIS A 26 -37.29 5.13 -21.02
N PHE A 27 -36.54 6.21 -20.80
CA PHE A 27 -36.73 7.15 -19.71
C PHE A 27 -36.59 8.57 -20.27
N SER A 28 -37.50 9.48 -19.91
CA SER A 28 -37.49 10.88 -20.35
C SER A 28 -37.21 11.80 -19.18
N SER A 29 -36.31 12.77 -19.37
CA SER A 29 -36.09 13.86 -18.41
C SER A 29 -37.26 14.85 -18.46
N SER A 30 -37.73 15.29 -17.28
CA SER A 30 -38.75 16.33 -17.17
C SER A 30 -38.09 17.68 -16.92
N HIS A 31 -38.32 18.65 -17.80
CA HIS A 31 -37.80 20.02 -17.62
C HIS A 31 -38.48 20.81 -16.50
N LYS A 32 -39.52 20.24 -15.86
CA LYS A 32 -40.23 20.85 -14.73
C LYS A 32 -39.73 20.37 -13.37
N GLU A 33 -38.87 19.36 -13.35
CA GLU A 33 -38.41 18.72 -12.12
C GLU A 33 -36.88 18.71 -12.12
N SER A 34 -36.27 19.08 -10.99
CA SER A 34 -34.82 19.08 -10.84
C SER A 34 -34.44 18.52 -9.47
N VAL A 35 -33.43 17.66 -9.46
CA VAL A 35 -32.85 17.08 -8.24
C VAL A 35 -31.36 17.39 -8.23
N THR A 36 -30.92 18.16 -7.25
CA THR A 36 -29.51 18.47 -7.04
C THR A 36 -28.93 17.53 -6.00
N ILE A 37 -28.01 16.66 -6.43
CA ILE A 37 -27.26 15.78 -5.52
C ILE A 37 -25.91 16.44 -5.23
N ARG A 38 -25.65 16.74 -3.96
CA ARG A 38 -24.32 17.11 -3.47
C ARG A 38 -23.70 15.90 -2.80
N SER A 39 -22.61 15.40 -3.37
CA SER A 39 -21.79 14.35 -2.76
C SER A 39 -20.44 14.93 -2.37
N THR A 40 -19.93 14.51 -1.22
CA THR A 40 -18.53 14.65 -0.84
C THR A 40 -17.90 13.28 -0.87
N LEU A 41 -16.77 13.13 -1.56
CA LEU A 41 -16.02 11.89 -1.55
C LEU A 41 -15.07 11.91 -0.35
N CYS A 42 -15.40 11.15 0.68
CA CYS A 42 -14.53 10.99 1.84
C CYS A 42 -13.72 9.70 1.65
N SER A 43 -12.39 9.81 1.53
CA SER A 43 -11.52 8.63 1.60
C SER A 43 -11.74 7.93 2.94
N THR A 44 -12.20 6.68 2.90
CA THR A 44 -12.35 5.83 4.08
C THR A 44 -11.00 5.29 4.53
N LYS A 45 -10.82 5.01 5.82
CA LYS A 45 -9.69 4.19 6.34
C LYS A 45 -9.69 2.74 5.82
N LEU A 46 -10.48 2.43 4.80
CA LEU A 46 -10.64 1.11 4.23
C LEU A 46 -10.20 1.19 2.77
N THR A 47 -9.11 0.51 2.43
CA THR A 47 -8.68 0.36 1.05
C THR A 47 -9.66 -0.55 0.29
N GLN A 48 -9.89 -0.23 -0.98
CA GLN A 48 -10.59 -1.12 -1.91
C GLN A 48 -9.62 -1.95 -2.77
N ASN A 49 -8.31 -1.69 -2.64
CA ASN A 49 -7.29 -2.44 -3.34
C ASN A 49 -7.14 -3.83 -2.69
N SER A 50 -7.42 -4.88 -3.46
CA SER A 50 -7.39 -6.27 -2.98
C SER A 50 -6.01 -6.72 -2.50
N ASP A 51 -4.95 -6.15 -3.09
CA ASP A 51 -3.58 -6.52 -2.82
C ASP A 51 -3.13 -5.93 -1.49
N LEU A 52 -3.45 -4.65 -1.26
CA LEU A 52 -3.22 -3.98 0.00
C LEU A 52 -4.05 -4.61 1.11
N LEU A 53 -5.33 -4.91 0.86
CA LEU A 53 -6.20 -5.57 1.83
C LEU A 53 -5.65 -6.95 2.22
N ALA A 54 -5.08 -7.70 1.28
CA ALA A 54 -4.47 -8.99 1.57
C ALA A 54 -3.27 -8.87 2.52
N LEU A 55 -2.48 -7.80 2.43
CA LEU A 55 -1.40 -7.52 3.37
C LEU A 55 -1.96 -7.09 4.73
N LEU A 56 -2.89 -6.14 4.79
CA LEU A 56 -3.42 -5.61 6.05
C LEU A 56 -4.22 -6.65 6.84
N GLN A 57 -4.85 -7.61 6.16
CA GLN A 57 -5.62 -8.70 6.77
C GLN A 57 -4.87 -10.03 6.83
N TRP A 58 -3.53 -10.00 6.80
CA TRP A 58 -2.70 -11.21 6.75
C TRP A 58 -3.01 -12.21 7.88
N LYS A 59 -3.36 -11.73 9.08
CA LYS A 59 -3.71 -12.58 10.23
C LYS A 59 -4.93 -13.47 10.00
N ALA A 60 -5.84 -13.08 9.10
CA ALA A 60 -7.01 -13.89 8.76
C ALA A 60 -6.67 -15.06 7.81
N ARG A 61 -5.54 -14.96 7.09
CA ARG A 61 -5.08 -15.95 6.09
C ARG A 61 -3.54 -16.06 6.14
N PRO A 62 -2.97 -16.56 7.25
CA PRO A 62 -1.52 -16.65 7.42
C PRO A 62 -0.84 -17.53 6.36
N GLU A 63 -1.57 -18.50 5.80
CA GLU A 63 -1.10 -19.35 4.71
C GLU A 63 -0.84 -18.60 3.40
N ARG A 64 -1.33 -17.35 3.27
CA ARG A 64 -1.18 -16.50 2.07
C ARG A 64 -0.20 -15.34 2.27
N ILE A 65 0.58 -15.31 3.35
CA ILE A 65 1.52 -14.21 3.63
C ILE A 65 2.50 -14.00 2.47
N GLN A 66 3.09 -15.08 1.94
CA GLN A 66 4.04 -14.99 0.83
C GLN A 66 3.42 -14.35 -0.42
N ASP A 67 2.18 -14.73 -0.77
CA ASP A 67 1.44 -14.12 -1.87
C ASP A 67 1.11 -12.65 -1.60
N ALA A 68 0.70 -12.32 -0.37
CA ALA A 68 0.37 -10.96 0.02
C ALA A 68 1.59 -10.04 -0.08
N LEU A 69 2.75 -10.47 0.41
CA LEU A 69 4.01 -9.72 0.32
C LEU A 69 4.48 -9.57 -1.13
N THR A 70 4.32 -10.61 -1.96
CA THR A 70 4.68 -10.53 -3.38
C THR A 70 3.79 -9.53 -4.13
N ARG A 71 2.49 -9.48 -3.80
CA ARG A 71 1.58 -8.47 -4.35
C ARG A 71 1.88 -7.07 -3.83
N ALA A 72 2.33 -6.93 -2.58
CA ALA A 72 2.71 -5.64 -2.00
C ALA A 72 3.82 -4.93 -2.79
N LEU A 73 4.77 -5.68 -3.39
CA LEU A 73 5.81 -5.13 -4.27
C LEU A 73 5.29 -4.50 -5.58
N ARG A 74 4.03 -4.76 -5.93
CA ARG A 74 3.38 -4.27 -7.15
C ARG A 74 2.33 -3.19 -6.88
N LEU A 75 2.16 -2.80 -5.62
CA LEU A 75 1.19 -1.78 -5.24
C LEU A 75 1.55 -0.43 -5.85
N GLU A 76 0.52 0.29 -6.26
CA GLU A 76 0.65 1.68 -6.67
C GLU A 76 1.07 2.53 -5.48
N GLY A 77 2.13 3.33 -5.65
CA GLY A 77 2.70 4.12 -4.56
C GLY A 77 1.69 5.08 -3.91
N GLU A 78 0.76 5.64 -4.71
CA GLU A 78 -0.29 6.54 -4.20
C GLU A 78 -1.25 5.86 -3.23
N GLU A 79 -1.59 4.59 -3.48
CA GLU A 79 -2.45 3.84 -2.56
C GLU A 79 -1.64 3.41 -1.33
N LEU A 80 -0.39 2.98 -1.52
CA LEU A 80 0.48 2.56 -0.42
C LEU A 80 0.69 3.67 0.61
N VAL A 81 1.01 4.90 0.19
CA VAL A 81 1.31 6.00 1.11
C VAL A 81 0.12 6.45 1.94
N LYS A 82 -1.13 6.23 1.47
CA LYS A 82 -2.35 6.51 2.26
C LYS A 82 -2.47 5.62 3.49
N PHE A 83 -1.88 4.42 3.43
CA PHE A 83 -1.94 3.40 4.48
C PHE A 83 -0.54 3.07 5.03
N LEU A 84 0.43 3.98 4.90
CA LEU A 84 1.83 3.72 5.21
C LEU A 84 2.03 3.14 6.61
N GLN A 85 1.37 3.73 7.61
CA GLN A 85 1.41 3.26 9.00
C GLN A 85 0.89 1.83 9.15
N ASP A 86 -0.31 1.55 8.64
CA ASP A 86 -0.93 0.21 8.74
C ASP A 86 -0.11 -0.84 7.98
N VAL A 87 0.50 -0.45 6.85
CA VAL A 87 1.40 -1.29 6.07
C VAL A 87 2.67 -1.62 6.86
N LEU A 88 3.32 -0.61 7.46
CA LEU A 88 4.52 -0.83 8.26
C LEU A 88 4.24 -1.71 9.49
N ASP A 89 3.12 -1.49 10.19
CA ASP A 89 2.69 -2.34 11.30
C ASP A 89 2.51 -3.80 10.87
N ALA A 90 1.83 -4.01 9.74
CA ALA A 90 1.63 -5.34 9.19
C ALA A 90 2.97 -6.00 8.84
N LEU A 91 3.87 -5.27 8.17
CA LEU A 91 5.19 -5.77 7.78
C LEU A 91 6.03 -6.14 9.00
N PHE A 92 6.17 -5.27 9.99
CA PHE A 92 6.95 -5.55 11.18
C PHE A 92 6.36 -6.66 12.04
N SER A 93 5.03 -6.79 12.08
CA SER A 93 4.38 -7.92 12.73
C SER A 93 4.61 -9.26 12.03
N ILE A 94 4.89 -9.27 10.72
CA ILE A 94 5.28 -10.47 9.97
C ILE A 94 6.79 -10.71 10.04
N PHE A 95 7.58 -9.63 10.20
CA PHE A 95 9.02 -9.63 10.09
C PHE A 95 9.72 -10.44 11.19
N SER A 96 9.23 -10.35 12.42
CA SER A 96 9.84 -11.01 13.56
C SER A 96 8.78 -11.59 14.50
N THR A 97 9.13 -12.66 15.19
CA THR A 97 8.33 -13.21 16.29
C THR A 97 8.37 -12.27 17.49
N GLU A 98 7.49 -12.49 18.48
CA GLU A 98 7.50 -11.73 19.74
C GLU A 98 8.87 -11.80 20.47
N ASP A 99 9.61 -12.90 20.30
CA ASP A 99 10.97 -13.07 20.84
C ASP A 99 12.09 -12.39 20.01
N GLY A 100 11.74 -11.69 18.92
CA GLY A 100 12.71 -11.01 18.05
C GLY A 100 13.43 -11.88 17.03
N ASN A 101 13.02 -13.15 16.88
CA ASN A 101 13.59 -14.06 15.89
C ASN A 101 12.99 -13.81 14.50
N SER A 102 13.78 -14.02 13.46
CA SER A 102 13.31 -13.95 12.07
C SER A 102 12.27 -15.05 11.78
N THR A 103 11.28 -14.72 10.95
CA THR A 103 10.29 -15.64 10.42
C THR A 103 10.73 -16.17 9.04
N PRO A 104 10.08 -17.22 8.51
CA PRO A 104 10.30 -17.67 7.13
C PRO A 104 10.04 -16.58 6.06
N HIS A 105 9.35 -15.51 6.43
CA HIS A 105 8.98 -14.42 5.53
C HIS A 105 9.85 -13.17 5.68
N SER A 106 10.77 -13.12 6.66
CA SER A 106 11.56 -11.92 6.96
C SER A 106 12.31 -11.37 5.75
N GLY A 107 12.89 -12.24 4.91
CA GLY A 107 13.59 -11.81 3.70
C GLY A 107 12.67 -11.08 2.71
N LEU A 108 11.46 -11.62 2.48
CA LEU A 108 10.50 -11.00 1.59
C LEU A 108 9.92 -9.70 2.17
N VAL A 109 9.68 -9.67 3.49
CA VAL A 109 9.29 -8.44 4.19
C VAL A 109 10.37 -7.36 4.05
N PHE A 110 11.66 -7.73 4.20
CA PHE A 110 12.76 -6.79 4.01
C PHE A 110 12.79 -6.21 2.60
N HIS A 111 12.56 -7.03 1.57
CA HIS A 111 12.42 -6.54 0.20
C HIS A 111 11.27 -5.54 0.03
N VAL A 112 10.12 -5.79 0.67
CA VAL A 112 8.98 -4.85 0.64
C VAL A 112 9.35 -3.54 1.35
N LEU A 113 9.99 -3.60 2.52
CA LEU A 113 10.45 -2.41 3.25
C LEU A 113 11.41 -1.57 2.42
N VAL A 114 12.42 -2.19 1.79
CA VAL A 114 13.34 -1.50 0.88
C VAL A 114 12.59 -0.86 -0.29
N SER A 115 11.58 -1.52 -0.85
CA SER A 115 10.76 -0.94 -1.91
C SER A 115 10.00 0.30 -1.43
N ILE A 116 9.43 0.27 -0.23
CA ILE A 116 8.72 1.41 0.37
C ILE A 116 9.67 2.57 0.66
N PHE A 117 10.85 2.31 1.20
CA PHE A 117 11.81 3.38 1.50
C PHE A 117 12.36 4.03 0.23
N ASN A 118 12.60 3.25 -0.83
CA ASN A 118 12.94 3.83 -2.14
C ASN A 118 11.78 4.65 -2.72
N LEU A 119 10.53 4.20 -2.56
CA LEU A 119 9.35 4.95 -2.99
C LEU A 119 9.29 6.32 -2.29
N LEU A 120 9.50 6.37 -0.98
CA LEU A 120 9.48 7.61 -0.19
C LEU A 120 10.66 8.55 -0.49
N ASN A 121 11.72 8.04 -1.12
CA ASN A 121 12.84 8.83 -1.59
C ASN A 121 12.63 9.45 -2.98
N ASP A 122 11.59 9.03 -3.71
CA ASP A 122 11.18 9.67 -4.95
C ASP A 122 10.59 11.07 -4.67
N SER A 123 10.93 12.05 -5.50
CA SER A 123 10.45 13.43 -5.36
C SER A 123 8.92 13.53 -5.41
N LYS A 124 8.23 12.58 -6.06
CA LYS A 124 6.76 12.49 -6.04
C LYS A 124 6.20 12.24 -4.63
N PHE A 125 6.95 11.53 -3.76
CA PHE A 125 6.48 11.09 -2.45
C PHE A 125 7.24 11.71 -1.28
N GLU A 126 8.14 12.67 -1.52
CA GLU A 126 8.99 13.26 -0.48
C GLU A 126 8.20 13.89 0.68
N HIS A 127 7.00 14.42 0.40
CA HIS A 127 6.11 15.00 1.41
C HIS A 127 5.54 13.98 2.41
N PHE A 128 5.70 12.68 2.15
CA PHE A 128 5.34 11.60 3.07
C PHE A 128 6.48 11.20 4.01
N LYS A 129 7.72 11.70 3.83
CA LYS A 129 8.82 11.44 4.77
C LYS A 129 8.49 11.83 6.22
N PRO A 130 7.86 12.99 6.51
CA PRO A 130 7.43 13.33 7.87
C PRO A 130 6.43 12.34 8.46
N VAL A 131 5.62 11.66 7.64
CA VAL A 131 4.69 10.62 8.09
C VAL A 131 5.45 9.39 8.57
N MET A 132 6.50 8.99 7.86
CA MET A 132 7.39 7.91 8.29
C MET A 132 8.16 8.28 9.56
N ASP A 133 8.69 9.50 9.65
CA ASP A 133 9.42 9.95 10.85
C ASP A 133 8.51 10.01 12.08
N ALA A 134 7.26 10.48 11.93
CA ALA A 134 6.26 10.45 13.00
C ALA A 134 5.87 9.01 13.39
N TYR A 135 5.74 8.11 12.42
CA TYR A 135 5.49 6.68 12.69
C TYR A 135 6.61 6.07 13.55
N ILE A 136 7.86 6.29 13.17
CA ILE A 136 9.04 5.78 13.90
C ILE A 136 8.98 6.30 15.34
N LYS A 137 8.81 7.61 15.52
CA LYS A 137 8.88 8.24 16.84
C LYS A 137 7.71 7.90 17.76
N ASP A 138 6.48 7.91 17.24
CA ASP A 138 5.28 7.96 18.08
C ASP A 138 4.48 6.64 18.08
N HIS A 139 4.74 5.72 17.13
CA HIS A 139 3.90 4.53 16.93
C HIS A 139 4.65 3.20 16.82
N PHE A 140 5.90 3.24 16.34
CA PHE A 140 6.69 2.02 16.18
C PHE A 140 6.97 1.40 17.56
N ALA A 141 6.41 0.20 17.78
CA ALA A 141 6.42 -0.47 19.09
C ALA A 141 7.13 -1.84 19.05
N ALA A 142 7.98 -2.09 18.05
CA ALA A 142 8.56 -3.40 17.79
C ALA A 142 10.02 -3.49 18.27
N ALA A 143 10.21 -3.53 19.60
CA ALA A 143 11.51 -3.34 20.24
C ALA A 143 12.61 -4.36 19.90
N LEU A 144 12.25 -5.49 19.30
CA LEU A 144 13.20 -6.56 18.95
C LEU A 144 13.44 -6.72 17.45
N VAL A 145 12.77 -5.90 16.62
CA VAL A 145 12.89 -5.95 15.16
C VAL A 145 14.29 -5.57 14.67
N TYR A 146 15.04 -4.77 15.43
CA TYR A 146 16.41 -4.38 15.06
C TYR A 146 17.32 -5.58 14.77
N LYS A 147 17.16 -6.71 15.48
CA LYS A 147 17.97 -7.92 15.26
C LYS A 147 17.76 -8.48 13.86
N GLY A 148 16.50 -8.58 13.44
CA GLY A 148 16.13 -9.04 12.10
C GLY A 148 16.59 -8.05 11.02
N LEU A 149 16.46 -6.74 11.28
CA LEU A 149 16.88 -5.69 10.34
C LEU A 149 18.40 -5.72 10.15
N LEU A 150 19.17 -5.81 11.23
CA LEU A 150 20.63 -5.88 11.18
C LEU A 150 21.11 -7.14 10.44
N SER A 151 20.49 -8.28 10.73
CA SER A 151 20.77 -9.54 10.01
C SER A 151 20.44 -9.44 8.52
N SER A 152 19.34 -8.78 8.16
CA SER A 152 18.94 -8.58 6.75
C SER A 152 19.89 -7.63 6.01
N VAL A 153 20.35 -6.57 6.66
CA VAL A 153 21.36 -5.65 6.12
C VAL A 153 22.71 -6.36 5.92
N GLN A 154 23.14 -7.17 6.89
CA GLN A 154 24.36 -7.96 6.77
C GLN A 154 24.26 -8.95 5.60
N HIS A 155 23.13 -9.67 5.49
CA HIS A 155 22.89 -10.55 4.36
C HIS A 155 22.93 -9.78 3.02
N CYS A 156 22.32 -8.59 2.95
CA CYS A 156 22.41 -7.77 1.74
C CYS A 156 23.86 -7.38 1.40
N ALA A 157 24.69 -7.09 2.41
CA ALA A 157 26.11 -6.76 2.22
C ALA A 157 26.92 -7.96 1.71
N ASP A 158 26.68 -9.16 2.25
CA ASP A 158 27.38 -10.38 1.86
C ASP A 158 27.08 -10.76 0.39
N TRP A 159 25.87 -10.45 -0.10
CA TRP A 159 25.48 -10.69 -1.50
C TRP A 159 26.09 -9.69 -2.50
N VAL A 160 26.65 -8.58 -2.03
CA VAL A 160 27.32 -7.59 -2.89
C VAL A 160 28.53 -8.18 -3.59
N GLU A 161 29.24 -9.08 -2.92
CA GLU A 161 30.42 -9.74 -3.48
C GLU A 161 30.06 -10.85 -4.47
N ALA A 162 28.82 -11.36 -4.46
CA ALA A 162 28.43 -12.59 -5.15
C ALA A 162 27.59 -12.39 -6.42
N THR A 163 27.08 -11.17 -6.71
CA THR A 163 26.10 -10.98 -7.78
C THR A 163 26.47 -9.89 -8.80
N GLU A 164 26.28 -10.18 -10.09
CA GLU A 164 26.44 -9.19 -11.18
C GLU A 164 25.28 -8.17 -11.21
N LYS A 165 24.13 -8.49 -10.58
CA LYS A 165 22.94 -7.64 -10.53
C LYS A 165 23.02 -6.64 -9.36
N GLN A 166 23.60 -5.47 -9.61
CA GLN A 166 23.78 -4.43 -8.60
C GLN A 166 22.47 -3.71 -8.18
N GLU A 167 21.36 -3.83 -8.92
CA GLU A 167 20.16 -3.02 -8.69
C GLU A 167 19.48 -3.24 -7.32
N PRO A 168 19.23 -4.49 -6.84
CA PRO A 168 18.62 -4.71 -5.53
C PRO A 168 19.50 -4.23 -4.37
N ILE A 169 20.81 -4.40 -4.53
CA ILE A 169 21.83 -3.92 -3.59
C ILE A 169 21.76 -2.40 -3.52
N LEU A 170 21.85 -1.70 -4.65
CA LEU A 170 21.76 -0.25 -4.71
C LEU A 170 20.47 0.28 -4.05
N LYS A 171 19.33 -0.38 -4.28
CA LYS A 171 18.07 -0.04 -3.63
C LYS A 171 18.14 -0.22 -2.11
N CYS A 172 18.75 -1.30 -1.62
CA CYS A 172 18.96 -1.51 -0.19
C CYS A 172 19.85 -0.41 0.41
N PHE A 173 21.00 -0.12 -0.22
CA PHE A 173 21.93 0.91 0.24
C PHE A 173 21.29 2.31 0.27
N ARG A 174 20.46 2.65 -0.72
CA ARG A 174 19.67 3.90 -0.73
C ARG A 174 18.63 3.99 0.39
N SER A 175 18.23 2.85 0.95
CA SER A 175 17.23 2.77 2.02
C SER A 175 17.86 2.71 3.41
N LEU A 176 19.20 2.66 3.51
CA LEU A 176 19.89 2.48 4.78
C LEU A 176 19.58 3.56 5.80
N GLU A 177 19.45 4.82 5.37
CA GLU A 177 19.07 5.91 6.28
C GLU A 177 17.76 5.59 7.01
N SER A 178 16.72 5.17 6.27
CA SER A 178 15.43 4.79 6.84
C SER A 178 15.55 3.53 7.71
N ILE A 179 16.27 2.51 7.24
CA ILE A 179 16.48 1.27 8.00
C ILE A 179 17.18 1.55 9.34
N PHE A 180 18.20 2.40 9.35
CA PHE A 180 18.92 2.76 10.57
C PHE A 180 18.06 3.55 11.56
N LYS A 181 17.16 4.43 11.08
CA LYS A 181 16.19 5.09 11.96
C LYS A 181 15.33 4.06 12.71
N PHE A 182 14.84 3.03 12.04
CA PHE A 182 14.11 1.92 12.69
C PHE A 182 14.98 1.12 13.66
N ILE A 183 16.23 0.83 13.30
CA ILE A 183 17.17 0.09 14.17
C ILE A 183 17.45 0.87 15.46
N VAL A 184 17.60 2.19 15.39
CA VAL A 184 17.91 3.05 16.54
C VAL A 184 16.72 3.21 17.48
N GLU A 185 15.50 3.26 16.93
CA GLU A 185 14.27 3.43 17.72
C GLU A 185 13.72 2.11 18.30
N SER A 186 14.12 0.96 17.74
CA SER A 186 13.77 -0.37 18.26
C SER A 186 14.38 -0.63 19.65
#